data_AF-A0A0B1TLS9-F1
#
_entry.id   AF-A0A0B1TLS9-F1
#
_cell.length_a   1.000
_cell.length_b   1.000
_cell.length_c   1.000
_cell.angle_alpha   90.00
_cell.angle_beta   90.00
_cell.angle_gamma   90.00
#
_symmetry.space_group_name_H-M   'P 1'
#
loop_
_entity.id
_entity.type
_entity.pdbx_description
1 polymer ?
#
loop_
_entity_poly.entity_id
_entity_poly.type
_entity_poly.pdbx_seq_one_letter_code
_entity_poly.pdbx_strand_id
1 'polypeptide(L)'
;MNLLPLSPVSEAQTRGLALLVVLAARDVYNGKLNGDPSCSWFTKDSPVDVMTHFERNLPLDETCWRLLGNCCDVAVELQDLSTDHIQTYRFGAAPKCITWLRVSKTSAPQPLFYVPDD
;
A
#
# COMPACT_ATOMS: atom_id res chain seq x y z
N MET A 1 -29.60 6.96 -19.83
CA MET A 1 -28.20 7.42 -19.82
C MET A 1 -27.65 7.16 -18.43
N ASN A 2 -26.89 6.08 -18.24
CA ASN A 2 -26.22 5.83 -16.96
C ASN A 2 -25.00 6.74 -16.89
N LEU A 3 -25.04 7.74 -16.02
CA LEU A 3 -23.84 8.45 -15.59
C LEU A 3 -23.01 7.44 -14.79
N LEU A 4 -21.92 6.96 -15.37
CA LEU A 4 -20.92 6.22 -14.61
C LEU A 4 -20.51 7.11 -13.42
N PRO A 5 -20.47 6.60 -12.18
CA PRO A 5 -19.99 7.39 -11.08
C PRO A 5 -18.54 7.77 -11.38
N LEU A 6 -18.28 9.07 -11.48
CA LEU A 6 -16.93 9.62 -11.48
C LEU A 6 -16.24 9.06 -10.23
N SER A 7 -15.15 8.31 -10.43
CA SER A 7 -14.28 7.91 -9.33
C SER A 7 -14.02 9.15 -8.46
N PRO A 8 -14.21 9.07 -7.14
CA PRO A 8 -13.96 10.21 -6.25
C PRO A 8 -12.48 10.63 -6.26
N VAL A 9 -11.61 9.79 -6.82
CA VAL A 9 -10.18 10.04 -7.01
C VAL A 9 -9.88 10.22 -8.49
N SER A 10 -9.29 11.37 -8.83
CA SER A 10 -8.79 11.70 -10.16
C SER A 10 -7.44 11.02 -10.46
N GLU A 11 -7.13 10.85 -11.74
CA GLU A 11 -5.82 10.32 -12.16
C GLU A 11 -4.65 11.16 -11.62
N ALA A 12 -4.82 12.49 -11.58
CA ALA A 12 -3.80 13.40 -11.05
C ALA A 12 -3.52 13.15 -9.55
N GLN A 13 -4.57 12.87 -8.77
CA GLN A 13 -4.41 12.50 -7.35
C GLN A 13 -3.71 11.16 -7.20
N THR A 14 -4.05 10.16 -8.02
CA THR A 14 -3.36 8.85 -8.03
C THR A 14 -1.88 9.00 -8.37
N ARG A 15 -1.55 9.77 -9.42
CA ARG A 15 -0.15 10.04 -9.81
C ARG A 15 0.60 10.83 -8.73
N GLY A 16 -0.05 11.80 -8.11
CA GLY A 16 0.52 12.57 -7.00
C GLY A 16 0.86 11.67 -5.81
N LEU A 17 -0.03 10.76 -5.44
CA LEU A 17 0.21 9.78 -4.38
C LEU A 17 1.36 8.82 -4.74
N ALA A 18 1.40 8.32 -5.97
CA ALA A 18 2.50 7.47 -6.44
C ALA A 18 3.86 8.17 -6.32
N LEU A 19 3.93 9.46 -6.67
CA LEU A 19 5.14 10.26 -6.50
C LEU A 19 5.55 10.39 -5.03
N LEU A 20 4.60 10.64 -4.11
CA LEU A 20 4.87 10.69 -2.68
C LEU A 20 5.45 9.36 -2.16
N VAL A 21 4.92 8.24 -2.65
CA VAL A 21 5.42 6.90 -2.30
C VAL A 21 6.86 6.69 -2.76
N VAL A 22 7.22 7.13 -3.98
CA VAL A 22 8.61 7.04 -4.48
C VAL A 22 9.56 7.92 -3.65
N LEU A 23 9.13 9.13 -3.26
CA LEU A 23 9.92 10.00 -2.40
C LEU A 23 10.13 9.39 -1.01
N ALA A 24 9.09 8.80 -0.41
CA ALA A 24 9.22 8.08 0.84
C ALA A 24 10.15 6.86 0.71
N ALA A 25 10.12 6.14 -0.42
CA ALA A 25 11.03 5.04 -0.69
C ALA A 25 12.49 5.52 -0.74
N ARG A 26 12.75 6.68 -1.34
CA ARG A 26 14.08 7.31 -1.34
C ARG A 26 14.56 7.61 0.07
N ASP A 27 13.71 8.18 0.91
CA ASP A 27 14.09 8.56 2.27
C ASP A 27 14.39 7.32 3.13
N VAL A 28 13.58 6.27 3.02
CA VAL A 28 13.83 4.96 3.67
C VAL A 28 15.11 4.31 3.13
N TYR A 29 15.35 4.37 1.82
CA TYR A 29 16.56 3.82 1.21
C TYR A 29 17.83 4.53 1.71
N ASN A 30 17.79 5.86 1.82
CA ASN A 30 18.88 6.63 2.42
C ASN A 30 19.11 6.24 3.89
N GLY A 31 18.04 6.03 4.66
CA GLY A 31 18.12 5.49 6.02
C GLY A 31 18.82 4.13 6.07
N LYS A 32 18.43 3.20 5.17
CA LYS A 32 19.09 1.89 5.01
C LYS A 32 20.58 2.03 4.71
N LEU A 33 20.98 2.90 3.78
CA LEU A 33 22.38 3.15 3.46
C LEU A 33 23.19 3.73 4.64
N ASN A 34 22.53 4.49 5.50
CA ASN A 34 23.11 5.04 6.73
C ASN A 34 23.13 4.02 7.89
N GLY A 35 22.64 2.79 7.68
CA GLY A 35 22.63 1.74 8.70
C GLY A 35 21.50 1.86 9.71
N ASP A 36 20.41 2.57 9.40
CA ASP A 36 19.24 2.65 10.27
C ASP A 36 18.52 1.27 10.36
N PRO A 37 18.47 0.62 11.54
CA PRO A 37 17.81 -0.67 11.69
C PRO A 37 16.30 -0.61 11.45
N SER A 38 15.68 0.56 11.62
CA SER A 38 14.25 0.78 11.36
C SER A 38 13.90 0.64 9.87
N CYS A 39 14.89 0.71 8.98
CA CYS A 39 14.75 0.55 7.53
C CYS A 39 15.04 -0.87 7.02
N SER A 40 15.33 -1.84 7.91
CA SER A 40 15.69 -3.22 7.55
C SER A 40 14.63 -3.99 6.74
N TRP A 41 13.38 -3.58 6.84
CA TRP A 41 12.27 -4.13 6.06
C TRP A 41 12.28 -3.72 4.58
N PHE A 42 13.04 -2.68 4.20
CA PHE A 42 13.08 -2.20 2.83
C PHE A 42 14.03 -3.08 1.99
N THR A 43 13.44 -4.06 1.31
CA THR A 43 14.18 -5.10 0.58
C THR A 43 14.59 -4.69 -0.83
N LYS A 44 14.10 -3.56 -1.37
CA LYS A 44 14.47 -3.08 -2.72
C LYS A 44 15.91 -2.56 -2.73
N ASP A 45 16.53 -2.66 -3.90
CA ASP A 45 17.91 -2.19 -4.14
C ASP A 45 17.95 -0.73 -4.54
N SER A 46 16.84 -0.19 -5.06
CA SER A 46 16.70 1.21 -5.44
C SER A 46 15.25 1.72 -5.32
N PRO A 47 15.03 3.00 -4.98
CA PRO A 47 13.71 3.65 -5.11
C PRO A 47 13.14 3.60 -6.53
N VAL A 48 13.99 3.45 -7.55
CA VAL A 48 13.59 3.28 -8.96
C VAL A 48 12.73 2.03 -9.16
N ASP A 49 12.93 0.99 -8.35
CA ASP A 49 12.12 -0.23 -8.41
C ASP A 49 10.66 0.05 -8.03
N VAL A 50 10.45 0.95 -7.07
CA VAL A 50 9.11 1.40 -6.64
C VAL A 50 8.48 2.27 -7.73
N MET A 51 9.23 3.17 -8.34
CA MET A 51 8.75 3.98 -9.47
C MET A 51 8.31 3.09 -10.64
N THR A 52 9.15 2.14 -11.03
CA THR A 52 8.87 1.18 -12.11
C THR A 52 7.62 0.34 -11.82
N HIS A 53 7.40 -0.02 -10.54
CA HIS A 53 6.21 -0.75 -10.10
C HIS A 53 4.92 0.03 -10.40
N PHE A 54 4.87 1.31 -10.07
CA PHE A 54 3.73 2.18 -10.35
C PHE A 54 3.56 2.47 -11.85
N GLU A 55 4.65 2.76 -12.57
CA GLU A 55 4.59 3.01 -14.02
C GLU A 55 4.02 1.82 -14.81
N ARG A 56 4.31 0.60 -14.36
CA ARG A 56 3.81 -0.65 -14.95
C ARG A 56 2.44 -1.07 -14.43
N ASN A 57 1.83 -0.30 -13.52
CA ASN A 57 0.58 -0.65 -12.85
C ASN A 57 0.58 -2.08 -12.27
N LEU A 58 1.68 -2.46 -11.62
CA LEU A 58 1.79 -3.78 -11.00
C LEU A 58 0.93 -3.86 -9.73
N PRO A 59 0.48 -5.07 -9.33
CA PRO A 59 -0.18 -5.26 -8.04
C PRO A 59 0.75 -4.91 -6.88
N LEU A 60 0.26 -4.09 -5.94
CA LEU A 60 1.04 -3.62 -4.79
C LEU A 60 1.61 -4.80 -3.98
N ASP A 61 2.94 -4.82 -3.86
CA ASP A 61 3.65 -5.72 -2.96
C ASP A 61 3.73 -5.16 -1.53
N GLU A 62 4.26 -5.95 -0.59
CA GLU A 62 4.40 -5.56 0.81
C GLU A 62 5.16 -4.24 1.00
N THR A 63 6.22 -4.01 0.19
CA THR A 63 6.99 -2.76 0.27
C THR A 63 6.11 -1.58 -0.13
N CYS A 64 5.35 -1.72 -1.22
CA CYS A 64 4.44 -0.68 -1.70
C CYS A 64 3.31 -0.40 -0.70
N TRP A 65 2.71 -1.44 -0.11
CA TRP A 65 1.68 -1.30 0.93
C TRP A 65 2.20 -0.54 2.15
N ARG A 66 3.40 -0.89 2.63
CA ARG A 66 4.00 -0.24 3.79
C ARG A 66 4.37 1.21 3.53
N LEU A 67 4.95 1.52 2.37
CA LEU A 67 5.26 2.90 1.98
C LEU A 67 3.99 3.73 1.81
N LEU A 68 2.95 3.17 1.21
CA LEU A 68 1.66 3.84 1.04
C LEU A 68 1.04 4.20 2.39
N GLY A 69 1.02 3.25 3.33
CA GLY A 69 0.56 3.50 4.70
C GLY A 69 1.35 4.63 5.38
N ASN A 70 2.68 4.58 5.30
CA ASN A 70 3.54 5.62 5.85
C ASN A 70 3.25 7.02 5.27
N CYS A 71 3.02 7.13 3.96
CA CYS A 71 2.70 8.42 3.32
C CYS A 71 1.37 9.01 3.79
N CYS A 72 0.45 8.16 4.21
CA CYS A 72 -0.90 8.54 4.61
C CYS A 72 -1.09 8.57 6.14
N ASP A 73 -0.04 8.33 6.93
CA ASP A 73 -0.10 8.19 8.40
C ASP A 73 -1.15 7.15 8.85
N VAL A 74 -1.18 6.00 8.15
CA VAL A 74 -2.04 4.86 8.46
C VAL A 74 -1.26 3.54 8.38
N ALA A 75 -1.62 2.60 9.25
CA ALA A 75 -1.26 1.21 9.06
C ALA A 75 -2.26 0.57 8.09
N VAL A 76 -1.78 -0.38 7.30
CA VAL A 76 -2.63 -1.20 6.44
C VAL A 76 -2.68 -2.60 7.02
N GLU A 77 -3.87 -3.07 7.33
CA GLU A 77 -4.12 -4.46 7.71
C GLU A 77 -4.68 -5.22 6.51
N LEU A 78 -4.07 -6.34 6.16
CA LEU A 78 -4.55 -7.25 5.13
C LEU A 78 -4.98 -8.57 5.76
N GLN A 79 -6.27 -8.85 5.72
CA GLN A 79 -6.85 -10.14 6.07
C GLN A 79 -6.88 -11.02 4.81
N ASP A 80 -6.06 -12.07 4.80
CA ASP A 80 -5.92 -13.00 3.70
C ASP A 80 -6.74 -14.27 3.96
N LEU A 81 -7.83 -14.41 3.21
CA LEU A 81 -8.73 -15.57 3.17
C LEU A 81 -8.44 -16.47 1.96
N SER A 82 -7.43 -16.15 1.15
CA SER A 82 -7.04 -16.98 0.00
C SER A 82 -6.22 -18.22 0.39
N THR A 83 -5.97 -18.40 1.68
CA THR A 83 -5.21 -19.50 2.29
C THR A 83 -6.11 -20.40 3.14
N ASP A 84 -5.64 -21.61 3.46
CA ASP A 84 -6.40 -22.59 4.27
C ASP A 84 -6.76 -22.09 5.68
N HIS A 85 -6.03 -21.08 6.17
CA HIS A 85 -6.29 -20.38 7.42
C HIS A 85 -6.28 -18.87 7.17
N ILE A 86 -7.11 -18.13 7.91
CA ILE A 86 -7.11 -16.65 7.84
C ILE A 86 -5.76 -16.14 8.37
N GLN A 87 -5.05 -15.40 7.54
CA GLN A 87 -3.80 -14.74 7.93
C GLN A 87 -4.01 -13.24 7.98
N THR A 88 -3.44 -12.58 8.99
CA THR A 88 -3.50 -11.12 9.12
C THR A 88 -2.10 -10.55 9.01
N TYR A 89 -1.90 -9.67 8.04
CA TYR A 89 -0.65 -8.95 7.82
C TYR A 89 -0.86 -7.48 8.18
N ARG A 90 0.04 -6.93 8.99
CA ARG A 90 0.02 -5.49 9.32
C ARG A 90 1.24 -4.81 8.73
N PHE A 91 0.99 -3.84 7.85
CA PHE A 91 2.01 -3.00 7.25
C PHE A 91 2.00 -1.63 7.94
N GLY A 92 3.13 -1.28 8.58
CA GLY A 92 3.27 -0.02 9.32
C GLY A 92 2.82 -0.10 10.78
N ALA A 93 3.22 0.92 11.55
CA ALA A 93 3.01 0.99 13.00
C ALA A 93 2.08 2.14 13.42
N ALA A 94 1.50 2.88 12.47
CA ALA A 94 0.61 4.00 12.78
C ALA A 94 -0.64 3.53 13.56
N PRO A 95 -1.21 4.39 14.42
CA PRO A 95 -2.36 4.03 15.24
C PRO A 95 -3.66 3.90 14.42
N LYS A 96 -3.84 4.75 13.40
CA LYS A 96 -4.95 4.63 12.45
C LYS A 96 -4.71 3.43 11.54
N CYS A 97 -5.74 2.62 11.31
CA CYS A 97 -5.62 1.39 10.53
C CYS A 97 -6.74 1.29 9.51
N ILE A 98 -6.39 0.97 8.27
CA ILE A 98 -7.35 0.59 7.22
C ILE A 98 -7.23 -0.90 6.94
N THR A 99 -8.37 -1.58 6.85
CA THR A 99 -8.39 -3.03 6.64
C THR A 99 -8.74 -3.35 5.19
N TRP A 100 -8.05 -4.34 4.63
CA TRP A 100 -8.25 -4.86 3.29
C TRP A 100 -8.42 -6.37 3.36
N LEU A 101 -9.28 -6.90 2.49
CA LEU A 101 -9.59 -8.31 2.37
C LEU A 101 -8.99 -8.88 1.09
N ARG A 102 -8.18 -9.93 1.19
CA ARG A 102 -7.76 -10.73 0.04
C ARG A 102 -8.49 -12.06 0.05
N VAL A 103 -9.32 -12.29 -0.96
CA VAL A 103 -10.02 -13.58 -1.18
C VAL A 103 -9.34 -14.45 -2.24
N SER A 104 -8.46 -13.87 -3.05
CA SER A 104 -7.70 -14.56 -4.10
C SER A 104 -6.31 -13.94 -4.23
N LYS A 105 -5.29 -14.77 -4.50
CA LYS A 105 -3.92 -14.29 -4.80
C LYS A 105 -3.79 -13.61 -6.16
N THR A 106 -4.76 -13.82 -7.06
CA THR A 106 -4.75 -13.27 -8.43
C THR A 106 -5.60 -12.00 -8.55
N SER A 107 -6.39 -11.66 -7.54
CA SER A 107 -7.27 -10.49 -7.54
C SER A 107 -6.73 -9.42 -6.61
N ALA A 108 -6.99 -8.15 -6.94
CA ALA A 108 -6.66 -7.05 -6.06
C ALA A 108 -7.45 -7.17 -4.74
N PRO A 109 -6.80 -6.98 -3.57
CA PRO A 109 -7.50 -6.91 -2.30
C PRO A 109 -8.62 -5.86 -2.33
N GLN A 110 -9.70 -6.09 -1.58
CA GLN A 110 -10.84 -5.18 -1.48
C GLN A 110 -10.79 -4.44 -0.15
N PRO A 111 -11.08 -3.14 -0.11
CA PRO A 111 -11.16 -2.43 1.16
C PRO A 111 -12.34 -2.95 2.00
N LEU A 112 -12.09 -3.21 3.28
CA LEU A 112 -13.11 -3.52 4.27
C LEU A 112 -13.57 -2.21 4.90
N PHE A 113 -14.75 -1.75 4.53
CA PHE A 113 -15.40 -0.62 5.18
C PHE A 113 -16.32 -1.13 6.27
N TYR A 114 -16.25 -0.52 7.46
CA TYR A 114 -17.32 -0.67 8.44
C TYR A 114 -18.58 -0.02 7.88
N VAL A 115 -19.59 -0.84 7.59
CA VAL A 115 -20.95 -0.38 7.36
C VAL A 115 -21.66 -0.58 8.70
N PRO A 116 -22.03 0.50 9.43
CA PRO A 116 -22.85 0.35 10.60
C PRO A 116 -24.15 -0.34 10.20
N ASP A 117 -24.57 -1.34 10.96
CA ASP A 117 -25.96 -1.77 10.92
C ASP A 117 -26.76 -0.58 11.47
N ASP A 118 -27.66 0.00 10.64
CA ASP A 118 -28.42 1.25 10.87
C ASP A 118 -28.71 1.61 12.34
#